data_AF-X1CZL5-F1
#
_entry.id   AF-X1CZL5-F1
#
_cell.length_a   1.000
_cell.length_b   1.000
_cell.length_c   1.000
_cell.angle_alpha   90.00
_cell.angle_beta   90.00
_cell.angle_gamma   90.00
#
_symmetry.space_group_name_H-M   'P 1'
#
loop_
_entity.id
_entity.type
_entity.pdbx_description
1 polymer ?
#
loop_
_entity_poly.entity_id
_entity_poly.type
_entity_poly.pdbx_seq_one_letter_code
_entity_poly.pdbx_strand_id
1 'polypeptide(L)' 'FGELVYNSGLTHSGVLLLRTENCSSEEKVKILSEILTNYSDKIKDKFCVFQKDKLRIRKK' A
#
# COMPACT_ATOMS: atom_id res chain seq x y z
N PHE A 1 -8.96 -7.94 -4.91
CA PHE A 1 -8.02 -7.95 -6.05
C PHE A 1 -6.57 -7.99 -5.60
N GLY A 2 -6.04 -6.96 -4.91
CA GLY A 2 -4.62 -6.93 -4.51
C GLY A 2 -4.16 -8.12 -3.65
N GLU A 3 -5.00 -8.60 -2.73
CA GLU A 3 -4.68 -9.79 -1.93
C GLU A 3 -4.59 -11.06 -2.79
N LEU A 4 -5.39 -11.14 -3.87
CA LEU A 4 -5.37 -12.24 -4.83
C LEU A 4 -4.07 -12.21 -5.65
N VAL A 5 -3.62 -11.04 -6.12
CA VAL A 5 -2.35 -10.90 -6.84
C VAL A 5 -1.16 -11.30 -5.95
N TYR A 6 -1.18 -10.87 -4.68
CA TYR A 6 -0.13 -11.21 -3.71
C TYR A 6 -0.13 -12.69 -3.30
N ASN A 7 -1.29 -13.26 -3.00
CA ASN A 7 -1.41 -14.65 -2.55
C ASN A 7 -1.27 -15.66 -3.70
N SER A 8 -1.65 -15.29 -4.93
CA SER A 8 -1.47 -16.14 -6.11
C SER A 8 -0.04 -16.12 -6.65
N GLY A 9 0.89 -15.38 -6.03
CA GLY A 9 2.30 -15.33 -6.43
C GLY A 9 2.53 -14.77 -7.83
N LEU A 10 1.60 -13.95 -8.34
CA LEU A 10 1.77 -13.27 -9.62
C LEU A 10 2.91 -12.26 -9.52
N THR A 11 3.64 -12.05 -10.62
CA THR A 11 4.77 -11.11 -10.65
C THR A 11 4.33 -9.71 -10.23
N HIS A 12 4.89 -9.24 -9.12
CA HIS A 12 4.68 -7.90 -8.59
C HIS A 12 5.92 -7.45 -7.80
N SER A 13 6.14 -6.14 -7.65
CA SER A 13 7.21 -5.60 -6.79
C SER A 13 6.71 -5.17 -5.40
N GLY A 14 5.48 -5.57 -5.06
CA GLY A 14 4.74 -5.17 -3.87
C GLY A 14 3.31 -4.74 -4.24
N VAL A 15 2.40 -4.76 -3.27
CA VAL A 15 1.01 -4.34 -3.46
C VAL A 15 0.64 -3.37 -2.35
N LEU A 16 0.21 -2.17 -2.69
CA LEU A 16 -0.28 -1.17 -1.73
C LEU A 16 -1.78 -0.94 -1.95
N LEU A 17 -2.58 -1.26 -0.93
CA LEU A 17 -4.02 -1.03 -0.91
C LEU A 17 -4.34 0.22 -0.09
N LEU A 18 -4.78 1.29 -0.76
CA LEU A 18 -5.26 2.51 -0.10
C LEU A 18 -6.75 2.37 0.23
N ARG A 19 -7.09 2.34 1.51
CA ARG A 19 -8.46 2.38 2.04
C ARG A 19 -8.69 3.73 2.70
N THR A 20 -8.91 4.73 1.86
CA THR A 20 -9.16 6.12 2.25
C THR A 20 -10.61 6.47 1.98
N GLU A 21 -11.46 6.11 2.94
CA GLU A 21 -12.90 6.43 2.90
C GLU A 21 -13.03 7.97 3.00
N ASN A 22 -13.69 8.58 2.01
CA ASN A 22 -13.91 10.04 1.90
C ASN A 22 -12.69 10.94 1.65
N CYS A 23 -11.50 10.42 1.32
CA CYS A 23 -10.39 11.28 0.90
C CYS A 23 -10.55 11.79 -0.54
N SER A 24 -10.23 13.07 -0.72
CA SER A 24 -10.10 13.72 -2.02
C SER A 24 -8.92 13.14 -2.79
N SER A 25 -8.91 13.32 -4.12
CA SER A 25 -7.81 12.87 -4.97
C SER A 25 -6.45 13.46 -4.56
N GLU A 26 -6.44 14.73 -4.14
CA GLU A 26 -5.23 15.41 -3.65
C GLU A 26 -4.66 14.76 -2.38
N GLU A 27 -5.53 14.45 -1.42
CA GLU A 27 -5.13 13.76 -0.18
C GLU A 27 -4.56 12.38 -0.48
N LYS A 28 -5.16 11.65 -1.42
CA LYS A 28 -4.64 10.34 -1.85
C LYS A 28 -3.23 10.45 -2.44
N VAL A 29 -2.96 11.46 -3.27
CA VAL A 29 -1.63 11.69 -3.85
C VAL A 29 -0.62 12.05 -2.76
N LYS A 30 -1.02 12.87 -1.78
CA LYS A 30 -0.17 13.24 -0.65
C LYS A 30 0.20 12.01 0.19
N ILE A 31 -0.80 11.22 0.58
CA ILE A 31 -0.61 9.97 1.32
C ILE A 31 0.30 9.01 0.56
N LEU A 32 0.07 8.83 -0.75
CA LEU A 32 0.89 7.94 -1.58
C LEU A 32 2.34 8.43 -1.62
N SER A 33 2.56 9.73 -1.82
CA SER A 33 3.89 10.34 -1.83
C SER A 33 4.60 10.12 -0.49
N GLU A 34 3.94 10.39 0.63
CA GLU A 34 4.50 10.19 1.97
C GLU A 34 4.86 8.71 2.23
N ILE A 35 4.02 7.77 1.80
CA ILE A 35 4.29 6.33 1.94
C ILE A 35 5.51 5.93 1.11
N LEU A 36 5.56 6.34 -0.16
CA LEU A 36 6.66 5.98 -1.06
C LEU A 36 7.98 6.58 -0.60
N THR A 37 7.99 7.83 -0.12
CA THR A 37 9.21 8.49 0.37
C THR A 37 9.72 7.88 1.68
N ASN A 38 8.83 7.56 2.63
CA ASN A 38 9.25 7.14 3.97
C ASN A 38 9.35 5.62 4.16
N TYR A 39 8.73 4.83 3.29
CA TYR A 39 8.60 3.38 3.44
C TYR A 39 9.00 2.58 2.20
N SER A 40 9.61 3.19 1.17
CA SER A 40 10.09 2.54 -0.06
C SER A 40 10.76 1.19 0.20
N ASP A 41 11.74 1.14 1.12
CA ASP A 41 12.50 -0.06 1.45
C ASP A 41 11.67 -1.13 2.17
N LYS A 42 10.60 -0.70 2.87
CA LYS A 42 9.76 -1.58 3.70
C LYS A 42 8.55 -2.14 2.95
N ILE A 43 8.13 -1.50 1.86
CA ILE A 43 6.96 -1.92 1.07
C ILE A 43 7.34 -2.84 -0.10
N LYS A 44 8.62 -2.89 -0.47
CA LYS A 44 9.13 -3.76 -1.54
C LYS A 44 8.79 -5.22 -1.26
N ASP A 45 8.18 -5.88 -2.24
CA ASP A 45 7.75 -7.28 -2.19
C ASP A 45 6.77 -7.60 -1.03
N LYS A 46 6.14 -6.58 -0.45
CA LYS A 46 5.17 -6.72 0.65
C LYS A 46 3.76 -6.39 0.20
N PHE A 47 2.81 -6.99 0.91
CA PHE A 47 1.40 -6.58 0.88
C PHE A 47 1.16 -5.53 1.96
N CYS A 48 0.83 -4.32 1.52
CA CYS A 48 0.65 -3.16 2.37
C CYS A 48 -0.80 -2.69 2.30
N VAL A 49 -1.37 -2.30 3.44
CA VAL A 49 -2.70 -1.71 3.53
C VAL A 49 -2.60 -0.42 4.29
N PHE A 50 -3.00 0.68 3.67
CA PHE A 50 -3.17 1.96 4.34
C PHE A 50 -4.64 2.17 4.66
N GLN A 51 -4.99 2.29 5.94
CA GLN A 51 -6.36 2.52 6.37
C GLN A 51 -6.37 3.32 7.67
N LYS A 52 -7.27 4.31 7.79
CA LYS A 52 -7.42 5.18 8.97
C LYS A 52 -6.06 5.76 9.42
N ASP A 53 -5.33 6.34 8.47
CA ASP A 53 -4.00 6.94 8.68
C ASP A 53 -2.92 6.00 9.23
N LYS A 54 -3.09 4.69 9.03
CA LYS A 54 -2.13 3.67 9.46
C LYS A 54 -1.72 2.79 8.29
N LEU A 55 -0.40 2.71 8.07
CA LEU A 55 0.21 1.76 7.15
C LEU A 55 0.45 0.43 7.87
N ARG A 56 -0.20 -0.64 7.39
CA ARG A 56 0.04 -2.03 7.83
C ARG A 56 0.83 -2.75 6.75
N ILE A 57 1.99 -3.27 7.12
CA ILE A 57 2.87 -4.06 6.24
C ILE A 57 2.79 -5.51 6.70
N ARG A 58 2.26 -6.39 5.84
CA ARG A 58 2.19 -7.83 6.15
C ARG A 58 3.59 -8.41 6.09
N LYS A 59 4.07 -8.96 7.20
CA LYS A 59 5.28 -9.79 7.20
C LYS A 59 4.92 -11.13 6.56
N LYS A 60 5.79 -11.57 5.65
CA LYS A 60 5.74 -12.90 5.04
C LYS A 60 6.50 -13.84 5.97
#